data_AF-A0A2T6E530-F1
#
_entry.id   AF-A0A2T6E530-F1
#
_cell.length_a   1.000
_cell.length_b   1.000
_cell.length_c   1.000
_cell.angle_alpha   90.00
_cell.angle_beta   90.00
_cell.angle_gamma   90.00
#
_symmetry.space_group_name_H-M   'P 1'
#
loop_
_entity.id
_entity.type
_entity.pdbx_description
1 polymer ?
#
loop_
_entity_poly.entity_id
_entity_poly.type
_entity_poly.pdbx_seq_one_letter_code
_entity_poly.pdbx_strand_id
1 'polypeptide(L)'
;MNEAASHTNHATTRADLDWVQQLPALLLAEELAWRPVFPDLPLSNQVPESELAQLEQHRHGRLGAYFEALAAVLLTTSGRYRLLASNRIIQAGQRTLGEMDLLVEDQNSGEILHLELALKFYLAAPIQPGIEPGCQWIGAGLRDFLTLKMARLENHQRYLPQLARDYKAWPADLPFPDRSLAWVLGRGFVRLGQPPSSLLPLSQQAPLGNWITISEFQDQLFTGQWINKANWLADQARQADAPPKHPLPNQFFGRLGDGPQRHWFVVPDAWPEAAQARILERFGPGHGTHQGEIV
;
A
#
# COMPACT_ATOMS: atom_id res chain seq x y z
N MET A 1 4.39 -25.86 -38.95
CA MET A 1 4.91 -24.59 -38.41
C MET A 1 4.52 -24.55 -36.95
N ASN A 2 5.47 -24.84 -36.07
CA ASN A 2 5.25 -24.90 -34.62
C ASN A 2 5.36 -23.47 -34.08
N GLU A 3 4.24 -22.85 -33.74
CA GLU A 3 4.23 -21.74 -32.80
C GLU A 3 4.53 -22.33 -31.42
N ALA A 4 5.80 -22.32 -31.04
CA ALA A 4 6.18 -22.40 -29.64
C ALA A 4 5.70 -21.09 -29.00
N ALA A 5 4.44 -21.09 -28.53
CA ALA A 5 3.97 -20.07 -27.61
C ALA A 5 4.97 -20.03 -26.45
N SER A 6 5.74 -18.94 -26.38
CA SER A 6 6.55 -18.64 -25.22
C SER A 6 5.58 -18.52 -24.05
N HIS A 7 5.45 -19.59 -23.25
CA HIS A 7 4.75 -19.55 -21.99
C HIS A 7 5.50 -18.56 -21.09
N THR A 8 5.11 -17.29 -21.18
CA THR A 8 5.58 -16.26 -20.27
C THR A 8 5.05 -16.66 -18.89
N ASN A 9 5.95 -17.10 -18.01
CA ASN A 9 5.57 -17.55 -16.70
C ASN A 9 5.19 -16.33 -15.84
N HIS A 10 3.89 -16.09 -15.67
CA HIS A 10 3.34 -15.00 -14.83
C HIS A 10 3.39 -15.31 -13.32
N ALA A 11 4.27 -16.22 -12.87
CA ALA A 11 4.40 -16.62 -11.47
C ALA A 11 4.54 -15.43 -10.50
N THR A 12 5.23 -14.35 -10.91
CA THR A 12 5.38 -13.20 -10.01
C THR A 12 4.07 -12.44 -9.83
N THR A 13 3.37 -12.13 -10.92
CA THR A 13 2.06 -11.47 -10.84
C THR A 13 1.04 -12.33 -10.09
N ARG A 14 1.08 -13.66 -10.25
CA ARG A 14 0.24 -14.59 -9.48
C ARG A 14 0.52 -14.50 -7.97
N ALA A 15 1.78 -14.51 -7.58
CA ALA A 15 2.16 -14.35 -6.17
C ALA A 15 1.79 -12.97 -5.60
N ASP A 16 1.90 -11.91 -6.41
CA ASP A 16 1.49 -10.55 -6.01
C ASP A 16 -0.05 -10.47 -5.82
N LEU A 17 -0.85 -11.15 -6.67
CA LEU A 17 -2.29 -11.32 -6.47
C LEU A 17 -2.61 -12.08 -5.17
N ASP A 18 -1.94 -13.21 -4.92
CA ASP A 18 -2.16 -14.03 -3.73
C ASP A 18 -1.81 -13.24 -2.45
N TRP A 19 -0.73 -12.47 -2.51
CA TRP A 19 -0.33 -11.57 -1.44
C TRP A 19 -1.44 -10.55 -1.16
N VAL A 20 -1.97 -9.86 -2.17
CA VAL A 20 -3.07 -8.88 -2.00
C VAL A 20 -4.33 -9.54 -1.45
N GLN A 21 -4.70 -10.73 -1.92
CA GLN A 21 -5.86 -11.47 -1.43
C GLN A 21 -5.74 -11.81 0.05
N GLN A 22 -4.57 -12.24 0.51
CA GLN A 22 -4.35 -12.77 1.85
C GLN A 22 -4.00 -11.69 2.88
N LEU A 23 -3.37 -10.59 2.45
CA LEU A 23 -2.81 -9.61 3.38
C LEU A 23 -3.86 -8.96 4.28
N PRO A 24 -3.67 -8.95 5.61
CA PRO A 24 -4.51 -8.18 6.52
C PRO A 24 -4.42 -6.68 6.24
N ALA A 25 -5.46 -5.96 6.67
CA ALA A 25 -5.47 -4.52 6.63
C ALA A 25 -4.27 -3.96 7.39
N LEU A 26 -3.64 -2.92 6.84
CA LEU A 26 -2.50 -2.26 7.45
C LEU A 26 -2.90 -1.53 8.74
N LEU A 27 -4.10 -0.96 8.75
CA LEU A 27 -4.59 -0.05 9.78
C LEU A 27 -5.51 -0.75 10.77
N LEU A 28 -5.48 -0.31 12.03
CA LEU A 28 -6.34 -0.84 13.09
C LEU A 28 -7.77 -0.26 13.04
N ALA A 29 -7.93 0.99 12.61
CA ALA A 29 -9.22 1.67 12.58
C ALA A 29 -10.22 0.92 11.70
N GLU A 30 -11.37 0.55 12.25
CA GLU A 30 -12.36 -0.33 11.60
C GLU A 30 -12.80 0.23 10.23
N GLU A 31 -12.98 1.54 10.15
CA GLU A 31 -13.44 2.22 8.95
C GLU A 31 -12.37 2.26 7.84
N LEU A 32 -11.11 2.01 8.19
CA LEU A 32 -9.97 1.92 7.27
C LEU A 32 -9.41 0.49 7.14
N ALA A 33 -10.04 -0.47 7.82
CA ALA A 33 -9.62 -1.87 7.88
C ALA A 33 -10.51 -2.80 7.06
N TRP A 34 -11.38 -2.24 6.20
CA TRP A 34 -12.25 -3.05 5.36
C TRP A 34 -11.44 -3.97 4.43
N ARG A 35 -11.97 -5.18 4.23
CA ARG A 35 -11.43 -6.16 3.30
C ARG A 35 -12.54 -6.76 2.44
N PRO A 36 -12.25 -7.10 1.18
CA PRO A 36 -13.17 -7.88 0.37
C PRO A 36 -13.34 -9.28 0.96
N VAL A 37 -14.51 -9.86 0.75
CA VAL A 37 -14.75 -11.26 1.06
C VAL A 37 -14.36 -12.09 -0.15
N PHE A 38 -13.23 -12.78 -0.03
CA PHE A 38 -12.71 -13.69 -1.03
C PHE A 38 -12.86 -15.15 -0.58
N PRO A 39 -12.87 -16.12 -1.51
CA PRO A 39 -12.73 -17.52 -1.14
C PRO A 39 -11.35 -17.79 -0.53
N ASP A 40 -11.24 -18.89 0.23
CA ASP A 40 -9.96 -19.31 0.83
C ASP A 40 -8.94 -19.75 -0.24
N LEU A 41 -9.43 -20.19 -1.40
CA LEU A 41 -8.56 -20.62 -2.50
C LEU A 41 -7.95 -19.41 -3.23
N PRO A 42 -6.68 -19.49 -3.65
CA PRO A 42 -6.02 -18.44 -4.43
C PRO A 42 -6.78 -18.12 -5.72
N LEU A 43 -7.26 -16.89 -5.86
CA LEU A 43 -7.96 -16.40 -7.04
C LEU A 43 -6.99 -16.22 -8.22
N SER A 44 -5.69 -16.06 -7.96
CA SER A 44 -4.69 -15.94 -9.02
C SER A 44 -4.80 -17.06 -10.07
N ASN A 45 -5.08 -18.30 -9.64
CA ASN A 45 -5.25 -19.47 -10.51
C ASN A 45 -6.45 -19.39 -11.45
N GLN A 46 -7.42 -18.51 -11.17
CA GLN A 46 -8.62 -18.29 -11.97
C GLN A 46 -8.48 -17.10 -12.92
N VAL A 47 -7.44 -16.27 -12.75
CA VAL A 47 -7.18 -15.12 -13.63
C VAL A 47 -6.71 -15.61 -15.01
N PRO A 48 -7.36 -15.18 -16.11
CA PRO A 48 -6.93 -15.51 -17.47
C PRO A 48 -5.51 -15.03 -17.79
N GLU A 49 -4.78 -15.80 -18.60
CA GLU A 49 -3.40 -15.45 -18.99
C GLU A 49 -3.29 -14.08 -19.69
N SER A 50 -4.29 -13.68 -20.47
CA SER A 50 -4.33 -12.35 -21.10
C SER A 50 -4.38 -11.22 -20.08
N GLU A 51 -5.07 -11.41 -18.96
CA GLU A 51 -5.21 -10.42 -17.90
C GLU A 51 -3.94 -10.37 -17.03
N LEU A 52 -3.32 -11.53 -16.78
CA LEU A 52 -1.99 -11.60 -16.17
C LEU A 52 -0.92 -10.88 -16.99
N ALA A 53 -0.95 -11.02 -18.32
CA ALA A 53 -0.04 -10.30 -19.21
C ALA A 53 -0.25 -8.77 -19.15
N GLN A 54 -1.50 -8.30 -19.03
CA GLN A 54 -1.79 -6.88 -18.85
C GLN A 54 -1.30 -6.37 -17.49
N LEU A 55 -1.51 -7.13 -16.41
CA LEU A 55 -1.01 -6.79 -15.07
C LEU A 55 0.52 -6.69 -15.04
N GLU A 56 1.22 -7.59 -15.74
CA GLU A 56 2.69 -7.56 -15.82
C GLU A 56 3.21 -6.28 -16.51
N GLN A 57 2.46 -5.70 -17.45
CA GLN A 57 2.81 -4.41 -18.06
C GLN A 57 2.73 -3.27 -17.03
N HIS A 58 1.72 -3.29 -16.15
CA HIS A 58 1.52 -2.28 -15.10
C HIS A 58 2.58 -2.37 -13.99
N ARG A 59 3.13 -3.55 -13.74
CA ARG A 59 4.13 -3.82 -12.68
C ARG A 59 5.37 -2.95 -12.80
N HIS A 60 5.75 -2.57 -14.02
CA HIS A 60 6.92 -1.73 -14.29
C HIS A 60 6.66 -0.22 -14.08
N GLY A 61 5.41 0.16 -13.79
CA GLY A 61 5.00 1.54 -13.54
C GLY A 61 5.05 1.94 -12.07
N ARG A 62 4.09 2.77 -11.64
CA ARG A 62 3.95 3.17 -10.23
C ARG A 62 3.32 2.01 -9.45
N LEU A 63 3.97 1.60 -8.35
CA LEU A 63 3.51 0.50 -7.50
C LEU A 63 2.05 0.67 -7.00
N GLY A 64 1.60 1.90 -6.74
CA GLY A 64 0.20 2.17 -6.37
C GLY A 64 -0.79 1.80 -7.47
N ALA A 65 -0.52 2.24 -8.71
CA ALA A 65 -1.35 1.89 -9.87
C ALA A 65 -1.34 0.39 -10.19
N TYR A 66 -0.20 -0.28 -9.96
CA TYR A 66 -0.15 -1.75 -10.05
C TYR A 66 -1.05 -2.41 -9.01
N PHE A 67 -1.01 -1.94 -7.76
CA PHE A 67 -1.90 -2.42 -6.71
C PHE A 67 -3.38 -2.19 -7.02
N GLU A 68 -3.75 -1.02 -7.53
CA GLU A 68 -5.13 -0.72 -7.95
C GLU A 68 -5.60 -1.70 -9.04
N ALA A 69 -4.73 -2.00 -10.02
CA ALA A 69 -5.03 -2.99 -11.06
C ALA A 69 -5.19 -4.40 -10.47
N LEU A 70 -4.29 -4.85 -9.58
CA LEU A 70 -4.40 -6.15 -8.90
C LEU A 70 -5.71 -6.25 -8.10
N ALA A 71 -6.05 -5.20 -7.35
CA ALA A 71 -7.28 -5.13 -6.56
C ALA A 71 -8.54 -5.25 -7.43
N ALA A 72 -8.58 -4.53 -8.54
CA ALA A 72 -9.69 -4.61 -9.49
C ALA A 72 -9.85 -6.03 -10.06
N VAL A 73 -8.75 -6.66 -10.49
CA VAL A 73 -8.78 -8.04 -11.01
C VAL A 73 -9.23 -9.04 -9.95
N LEU A 74 -8.77 -8.92 -8.70
CA LEU A 74 -9.20 -9.83 -7.63
C LEU A 74 -10.70 -9.68 -7.34
N LEU A 75 -11.20 -8.45 -7.29
CA LEU A 75 -12.62 -8.18 -7.06
C LEU A 75 -13.49 -8.80 -8.15
N THR A 76 -13.15 -8.60 -9.43
CA THR A 76 -13.92 -9.18 -10.55
C THR A 76 -13.78 -10.71 -10.62
N THR A 77 -12.56 -11.24 -10.42
CA THR A 77 -12.28 -12.69 -10.46
C THR A 77 -12.99 -13.44 -9.33
N SER A 78 -13.25 -12.79 -8.19
CA SER A 78 -13.98 -13.43 -7.08
C SER A 78 -15.42 -13.83 -7.41
N GLY A 79 -16.00 -13.27 -8.48
CA GLY A 79 -17.39 -13.48 -8.86
C GLY A 79 -18.43 -12.85 -7.94
N ARG A 80 -18.00 -12.21 -6.83
CA ARG A 80 -18.88 -11.48 -5.90
C ARG A 80 -19.02 -10.01 -6.25
N TYR A 81 -17.97 -9.38 -6.76
CA TYR A 81 -17.95 -7.94 -6.99
C TYR A 81 -17.99 -7.62 -8.48
N ARG A 82 -18.95 -6.78 -8.89
CA ARG A 82 -19.02 -6.22 -10.24
C ARG A 82 -18.36 -4.85 -10.25
N LEU A 83 -17.31 -4.68 -11.05
CA LEU A 83 -16.67 -3.38 -11.25
C LEU A 83 -17.57 -2.47 -12.09
N LEU A 84 -17.88 -1.29 -11.58
CA LEU A 84 -18.72 -0.28 -12.23
C LEU A 84 -17.87 0.88 -12.77
N ALA A 85 -16.85 1.29 -12.04
CA ALA A 85 -15.88 2.29 -12.47
C ALA A 85 -14.53 2.07 -11.78
N SER A 86 -13.46 2.50 -12.43
CA SER A 86 -12.12 2.58 -11.86
C SER A 86 -11.44 3.89 -12.28
N ASN A 87 -10.61 4.45 -11.39
CA ASN A 87 -9.80 5.66 -11.61
C ASN A 87 -10.61 6.82 -12.19
N ARG A 88 -11.81 7.05 -11.64
CA ARG A 88 -12.78 8.03 -12.15
C ARG A 88 -12.51 9.40 -11.54
N ILE A 89 -11.98 10.32 -12.35
CA ILE A 89 -11.80 11.71 -11.95
C ILE A 89 -13.17 12.37 -11.75
N ILE A 90 -13.35 13.05 -10.62
CA ILE A 90 -14.56 13.80 -10.28
C ILE A 90 -14.27 15.30 -10.38
N GLN A 91 -15.02 16.01 -11.21
CA GLN A 91 -14.81 17.44 -11.49
C GLN A 91 -16.09 18.26 -11.30
N ALA A 92 -15.96 19.39 -10.60
CA ALA A 92 -16.97 20.43 -10.50
C ALA A 92 -16.54 21.61 -11.39
N GLY A 93 -17.00 21.63 -12.63
CA GLY A 93 -16.53 22.60 -13.62
C GLY A 93 -15.04 22.41 -13.92
N GLN A 94 -14.23 23.45 -13.69
CA GLN A 94 -12.77 23.41 -13.88
C GLN A 94 -12.00 22.88 -12.65
N ARG A 95 -12.69 22.63 -11.52
CA ARG A 95 -12.06 22.15 -10.30
C ARG A 95 -12.15 20.63 -10.23
N THR A 96 -11.01 19.95 -10.18
CA THR A 96 -10.95 18.54 -9.76
C THR A 96 -11.23 18.45 -8.27
N LEU A 97 -12.28 17.72 -7.89
CA LEU A 97 -12.61 17.44 -6.48
C LEU A 97 -11.78 16.27 -5.93
N GLY A 98 -11.47 15.31 -6.80
CA GLY A 98 -10.68 14.13 -6.46
C GLY A 98 -10.74 13.09 -7.56
N GLU A 99 -10.18 11.92 -7.27
CA GLU A 99 -10.22 10.73 -8.11
C GLU A 99 -10.78 9.59 -7.26
N MET A 100 -11.78 8.89 -7.79
CA MET A 100 -12.38 7.72 -7.17
C MET A 100 -11.66 6.47 -7.69
N ASP A 101 -11.01 5.73 -6.80
CA ASP A 101 -10.19 4.59 -7.17
C ASP A 101 -11.05 3.46 -7.75
N LEU A 102 -12.05 2.97 -7.01
CA LEU A 102 -13.02 1.98 -7.51
C LEU A 102 -14.44 2.28 -7.06
N LEU A 103 -15.40 1.98 -7.95
CA LEU A 103 -16.81 1.81 -7.63
C LEU A 103 -17.21 0.39 -8.01
N VAL A 104 -17.71 -0.37 -7.05
CA VAL A 104 -18.13 -1.76 -7.26
C VAL A 104 -19.52 -1.98 -6.72
N GLU A 105 -20.20 -2.99 -7.24
CA GLU A 105 -21.41 -3.55 -6.64
C GLU A 105 -21.07 -4.89 -6.01
N ASP A 106 -21.45 -5.08 -4.75
CA ASP A 106 -21.44 -6.39 -4.11
C ASP A 106 -22.68 -7.17 -4.56
N GLN A 107 -22.50 -8.14 -5.46
CA GLN A 107 -23.60 -8.88 -6.07
C GLN A 107 -24.38 -9.75 -5.07
N ASN A 108 -23.83 -10.00 -3.88
CA ASN A 108 -24.55 -10.74 -2.85
C ASN A 108 -25.52 -9.86 -2.06
N SER A 109 -25.16 -8.60 -1.77
CA SER A 109 -26.02 -7.67 -1.03
C SER A 109 -26.78 -6.67 -1.91
N GLY A 110 -26.31 -6.45 -3.15
CA GLY A 110 -26.78 -5.39 -4.05
C GLY A 110 -26.24 -4.00 -3.70
N GLU A 111 -25.37 -3.88 -2.68
CA GLU A 111 -24.82 -2.58 -2.26
C GLU A 111 -23.78 -2.06 -3.26
N ILE A 112 -23.82 -0.75 -3.49
CA ILE A 112 -22.80 -0.02 -4.24
C ILE A 112 -21.74 0.49 -3.27
N LEU A 113 -20.50 0.03 -3.46
CA LEU A 113 -19.36 0.35 -2.62
C LEU A 113 -18.39 1.26 -3.38
N HIS A 114 -18.15 2.44 -2.82
CA HIS A 114 -16.99 3.24 -3.16
C HIS A 114 -15.79 2.75 -2.34
N LEU A 115 -14.70 2.38 -3.03
CA LEU A 115 -13.48 1.88 -2.40
C LEU A 115 -12.31 2.81 -2.71
N GLU A 116 -11.71 3.35 -1.65
CA GLU A 116 -10.40 4.02 -1.69
C GLU A 116 -9.30 2.98 -1.47
N LEU A 117 -8.32 2.95 -2.37
CA LEU A 117 -7.22 2.00 -2.35
C LEU A 117 -5.94 2.69 -1.86
N ALA A 118 -5.20 2.00 -0.99
CA ALA A 118 -3.88 2.49 -0.60
C ALA A 118 -2.93 1.34 -0.30
N LEU A 119 -1.80 1.32 -1.00
CA LEU A 119 -0.65 0.49 -0.65
C LEU A 119 0.45 1.35 -0.03
N LYS A 120 0.88 1.03 1.20
CA LYS A 120 1.85 1.85 1.94
C LYS A 120 2.93 1.06 2.66
N PHE A 121 4.10 1.68 2.79
CA PHE A 121 5.26 1.11 3.48
C PHE A 121 5.84 2.18 4.41
N TYR A 122 5.80 1.93 5.72
CA TYR A 122 6.21 2.90 6.73
C TYR A 122 7.26 2.30 7.66
N LEU A 123 8.27 3.09 7.99
CA LEU A 123 9.32 2.76 8.93
C LEU A 123 9.00 3.45 10.26
N ALA A 124 9.02 2.70 11.36
CA ALA A 124 8.97 3.28 12.69
C ALA A 124 10.33 3.91 12.99
N ALA A 125 10.38 5.24 12.95
CA ALA A 125 11.55 6.00 13.35
C ALA A 125 11.57 6.18 14.87
N PRO A 126 12.74 6.35 15.51
CA PRO A 126 12.78 6.74 16.92
C PRO A 126 12.07 8.08 17.10
N ILE A 127 11.39 8.26 18.22
CA ILE A 127 10.67 9.50 18.56
C ILE A 127 11.16 10.05 19.89
N GLN A 128 11.10 11.38 20.03
CA GLN A 128 11.43 12.06 21.28
C GLN A 128 10.26 11.96 22.28
N PRO A 129 10.52 12.06 23.60
CA PRO A 129 9.47 12.19 24.60
C PRO A 129 8.50 13.33 24.27
N GLY A 130 7.20 13.09 24.45
CA GLY A 130 6.15 14.07 24.17
C GLY A 130 5.58 14.03 22.75
N ILE A 131 6.17 13.24 21.84
CA ILE A 131 5.53 12.91 20.56
C ILE A 131 4.63 11.68 20.75
N GLU A 132 3.42 11.74 20.20
CA GLU A 132 2.49 10.61 20.20
C GLU A 132 3.10 9.39 19.48
N PRO A 133 3.06 8.18 20.09
CA PRO A 133 3.69 6.98 19.50
C PRO A 133 3.23 6.66 18.07
N GLY A 134 1.99 7.01 17.72
CA GLY A 134 1.46 6.81 16.36
C GLY A 134 2.17 7.61 15.28
N CYS A 135 2.83 8.73 15.63
CA CYS A 135 3.50 9.62 14.69
C CYS A 135 4.87 9.12 14.21
N GLN A 136 5.39 8.03 14.79
CA GLN A 136 6.68 7.44 14.45
C GLN A 136 6.74 6.85 13.02
N TRP A 137 5.59 6.54 12.43
CA TRP A 137 5.49 5.82 11.16
C TRP A 137 5.62 6.78 9.98
N ILE A 138 6.84 6.83 9.43
CA ILE A 138 7.21 7.70 8.31
C ILE A 138 7.64 6.89 7.09
N GLY A 139 7.24 7.33 5.91
CA GLY A 139 7.65 6.69 4.66
C GLY A 139 9.16 6.85 4.47
N ALA A 140 9.80 5.86 3.85
CA ALA A 140 11.26 5.87 3.69
C ALA A 140 11.78 7.14 2.98
N GLY A 141 10.99 7.76 2.11
CA GLY A 141 11.32 9.04 1.47
C GLY A 141 11.13 10.30 2.34
N LEU A 142 10.78 10.16 3.62
CA LEU A 142 10.62 11.25 4.61
C LEU A 142 9.52 12.29 4.30
N ARG A 143 8.64 11.99 3.34
CA ARG A 143 7.59 12.90 2.86
C ARG A 143 6.18 12.54 3.32
N ASP A 144 5.97 11.29 3.72
CA ASP A 144 4.64 10.74 4.02
C ASP A 144 4.61 10.21 5.45
N PHE A 145 3.50 10.41 6.14
CA PHE A 145 3.29 9.97 7.52
C PHE A 145 1.99 9.18 7.58
N LEU A 146 2.03 8.02 8.23
CA LEU A 146 0.88 7.12 8.32
C LEU A 146 -0.34 7.82 8.94
N THR A 147 -0.13 8.57 10.03
CA THR A 147 -1.18 9.35 10.70
C THR A 147 -1.84 10.38 9.78
N LEU A 148 -1.06 11.06 8.93
CA LEU A 148 -1.62 12.03 7.97
C LEU A 148 -2.36 11.35 6.83
N LYS A 149 -1.85 10.19 6.35
CA LYS A 149 -2.56 9.39 5.35
C LYS A 149 -3.90 8.88 5.89
N MET A 150 -3.96 8.44 7.16
CA MET A 150 -5.21 8.06 7.81
C MET A 150 -6.19 9.23 7.86
N ALA A 151 -5.76 10.38 8.38
CA ALA A 151 -6.60 11.57 8.46
C ALA A 151 -7.14 11.99 7.08
N ARG A 152 -6.32 11.86 6.02
CA ARG A 152 -6.75 12.14 4.64
C ARG A 152 -7.77 11.12 4.11
N LEU A 153 -7.58 9.83 4.43
CA LEU A 153 -8.54 8.78 4.07
C LEU A 153 -9.90 9.01 4.73
N GLU A 154 -9.90 9.36 6.01
CA GLU A 154 -11.11 9.59 6.82
C GLU A 154 -11.85 10.85 6.41
N ASN A 155 -11.15 11.98 6.32
CA ASN A 155 -11.79 13.30 6.24
C ASN A 155 -11.98 13.81 4.81
N HIS A 156 -11.35 13.17 3.81
CA HIS A 156 -11.40 13.67 2.44
C HIS A 156 -11.71 12.58 1.43
N GLN A 157 -10.86 11.57 1.31
CA GLN A 157 -10.98 10.58 0.23
C GLN A 157 -12.28 9.78 0.33
N ARG A 158 -12.60 9.22 1.50
CA ARG A 158 -13.88 8.53 1.70
C ARG A 158 -15.10 9.46 1.62
N TYR A 159 -14.91 10.76 1.81
CA TYR A 159 -15.97 11.76 1.69
C TYR A 159 -16.18 12.23 0.23
N LEU A 160 -15.32 11.84 -0.71
CA LEU A 160 -15.36 12.28 -2.11
C LEU A 160 -16.75 12.12 -2.77
N PRO A 161 -17.50 11.01 -2.59
CA PRO A 161 -18.84 10.92 -3.17
C PRO A 161 -19.82 11.95 -2.62
N GLN A 162 -19.78 12.23 -1.31
CA GLN A 162 -20.65 13.24 -0.72
C GLN A 162 -20.24 14.65 -1.16
N LEU A 163 -18.94 14.94 -1.20
CA LEU A 163 -18.42 16.19 -1.75
C LEU A 163 -18.87 16.38 -3.20
N ALA A 164 -18.78 15.34 -4.02
CA ALA A 164 -19.24 15.37 -5.41
C ALA A 164 -20.74 15.64 -5.51
N ARG A 165 -21.55 15.02 -4.65
CA ARG A 165 -23.00 15.28 -4.56
C ARG A 165 -23.30 16.74 -4.21
N ASP A 166 -22.60 17.30 -3.22
CA ASP A 166 -22.79 18.67 -2.76
C ASP A 166 -22.49 19.69 -3.86
N TYR A 167 -21.50 19.40 -4.70
CA TYR A 167 -21.14 20.19 -5.88
C TYR A 167 -21.95 19.83 -7.14
N LYS A 168 -22.92 18.91 -7.05
CA LYS A 168 -23.71 18.39 -8.20
C LYS A 168 -22.81 17.86 -9.33
N ALA A 169 -21.69 17.26 -8.94
CA ALA A 169 -20.61 16.79 -9.81
C ALA A 169 -20.52 15.25 -9.86
N TRP A 170 -21.44 14.53 -9.21
CA TRP A 170 -21.47 13.06 -9.32
C TRP A 170 -21.75 12.63 -10.77
N PRO A 171 -20.98 11.68 -11.34
CA PRO A 171 -21.17 11.23 -12.72
C PRO A 171 -22.57 10.64 -12.93
N ALA A 172 -23.31 11.18 -13.90
CA ALA A 172 -24.69 10.76 -14.16
C ALA A 172 -24.82 9.33 -14.70
N ASP A 173 -23.71 8.77 -15.21
CA ASP A 173 -23.60 7.40 -15.71
C ASP A 173 -23.35 6.35 -14.62
N LEU A 174 -23.12 6.77 -13.37
CA LEU A 174 -22.79 5.87 -12.26
C LEU A 174 -23.83 5.93 -11.14
N PRO A 175 -24.18 4.79 -10.52
CA PRO A 175 -24.99 4.79 -9.32
C PRO A 175 -24.24 5.49 -8.17
N PHE A 176 -24.98 6.06 -7.23
CA PHE A 176 -24.37 6.65 -6.05
C PHE A 176 -24.02 5.55 -5.03
N PRO A 177 -22.84 5.59 -4.39
CA PRO A 177 -22.44 4.57 -3.43
C PRO A 177 -23.29 4.60 -2.15
N ASP A 178 -23.70 3.42 -1.69
CA ASP A 178 -24.33 3.23 -0.39
C ASP A 178 -23.31 3.40 0.75
N ARG A 179 -22.05 2.98 0.50
CA ARG A 179 -20.95 3.04 1.47
C ARG A 179 -19.65 3.48 0.83
N SER A 180 -18.82 4.19 1.61
CA SER A 180 -17.45 4.57 1.24
C SER A 180 -16.46 3.95 2.22
N LEU A 181 -15.59 3.09 1.71
CA LEU A 181 -14.68 2.23 2.46
C LEU A 181 -13.24 2.44 1.99
N ALA A 182 -12.28 1.98 2.78
CA ALA A 182 -10.88 1.97 2.37
C ALA A 182 -10.29 0.57 2.48
N TRP A 183 -9.57 0.15 1.44
CA TRP A 183 -8.80 -1.08 1.41
C TRP A 183 -7.32 -0.71 1.45
N VAL A 184 -6.80 -0.61 2.68
CA VAL A 184 -5.43 -0.15 2.95
C VAL A 184 -4.53 -1.33 3.26
N LEU A 185 -3.61 -1.64 2.35
CA LEU A 185 -2.61 -2.70 2.48
C LEU A 185 -1.20 -2.11 2.60
N GLY A 186 -0.25 -2.93 3.03
CA GLY A 186 1.11 -2.46 3.21
C GLY A 186 1.95 -3.29 4.15
N ARG A 187 3.10 -2.73 4.53
CA ARG A 187 4.02 -3.33 5.50
C ARG A 187 4.63 -2.26 6.40
N GLY A 188 4.60 -2.50 7.70
CA GLY A 188 5.36 -1.73 8.68
C GLY A 188 6.80 -2.24 8.76
N PHE A 189 7.75 -1.38 9.09
CA PHE A 189 9.14 -1.77 9.32
C PHE A 189 9.62 -1.23 10.65
N VAL A 190 10.15 -2.12 11.49
CA VAL A 190 10.70 -1.75 12.82
C VAL A 190 12.22 -1.87 12.81
N ARG A 191 12.91 -0.99 13.53
CA ARG A 191 14.38 -1.04 13.57
C ARG A 191 14.85 -2.38 14.13
N LEU A 192 15.86 -2.97 13.51
CA LEU A 192 16.47 -4.19 14.03
C LEU A 192 16.95 -3.96 15.48
N GLY A 193 16.55 -4.86 16.39
CA GLY A 193 16.94 -4.82 17.80
C GLY A 193 16.31 -3.69 18.64
N GLN A 194 15.47 -2.83 18.04
CA GLN A 194 14.81 -1.73 18.73
C GLN A 194 13.32 -1.69 18.34
N PRO A 195 12.48 -2.56 18.94
CA PRO A 195 11.05 -2.53 18.70
C PRO A 195 10.45 -1.20 19.18
N PRO A 196 9.47 -0.63 18.47
CA PRO A 196 8.81 0.58 18.92
C PRO A 196 7.98 0.31 20.19
N SER A 197 7.74 1.34 20.98
CA SER A 197 6.92 1.26 22.19
C SER A 197 5.43 0.98 21.90
N SER A 198 4.98 1.28 20.69
CA SER A 198 3.63 1.01 20.20
C SER A 198 3.66 0.65 18.73
N LEU A 199 2.73 -0.20 18.28
CA LEU A 199 2.51 -0.46 16.86
C LEU A 199 1.41 0.40 16.27
N LEU A 200 0.65 1.13 17.10
CA LEU A 200 -0.39 2.03 16.61
C LEU A 200 0.16 2.99 15.57
N PRO A 201 -0.62 3.35 14.54
CA PRO A 201 -2.00 2.92 14.28
C PRO A 201 -2.10 1.63 13.43
N LEU A 202 -1.03 0.84 13.32
CA LEU A 202 -1.06 -0.42 12.59
C LEU A 202 -1.98 -1.44 13.27
N SER A 203 -2.64 -2.26 12.45
CA SER A 203 -3.31 -3.48 12.89
C SER A 203 -2.31 -4.44 13.55
N GLN A 204 -2.76 -5.21 14.54
CA GLN A 204 -1.94 -6.24 15.18
C GLN A 204 -1.51 -7.36 14.21
N GLN A 205 -2.27 -7.54 13.12
CA GLN A 205 -1.97 -8.53 12.08
C GLN A 205 -1.16 -7.93 10.93
N ALA A 206 -0.94 -6.61 10.90
CA ALA A 206 -0.20 -5.96 9.83
C ALA A 206 1.19 -6.60 9.69
N PRO A 207 1.64 -6.92 8.47
CA PRO A 207 2.94 -7.54 8.28
C PRO A 207 4.05 -6.56 8.68
N LEU A 208 5.06 -7.10 9.38
CA LEU A 208 6.23 -6.35 9.82
C LEU A 208 7.50 -6.87 9.17
N GLY A 209 8.26 -5.95 8.56
CA GLY A 209 9.66 -6.14 8.20
C GLY A 209 10.57 -5.45 9.21
N ASN A 210 11.87 -5.45 8.90
CA ASN A 210 12.85 -4.69 9.66
C ASN A 210 13.47 -3.57 8.85
N TRP A 211 13.94 -2.52 9.49
CA TRP A 211 14.86 -1.58 8.85
C TRP A 211 16.19 -1.51 9.59
N ILE A 212 17.23 -1.20 8.83
CA ILE A 212 18.63 -1.17 9.25
C ILE A 212 19.36 -0.09 8.44
N THR A 213 20.37 0.56 9.03
CA THR A 213 21.23 1.50 8.30
C THR A 213 22.19 0.76 7.37
N ILE A 214 22.78 1.46 6.39
CA ILE A 214 23.72 0.84 5.44
C ILE A 214 24.99 0.34 6.14
N SER A 215 25.52 1.09 7.12
CA SER A 215 26.67 0.66 7.91
C SER A 215 26.36 -0.61 8.72
N GLU A 216 25.22 -0.63 9.43
CA GLU A 216 24.77 -1.82 10.16
C GLU A 216 24.50 -3.02 9.22
N PHE A 217 24.03 -2.78 7.99
CA PHE A 217 23.82 -3.82 6.99
C PHE A 217 25.14 -4.43 6.49
N GLN A 218 26.17 -3.62 6.32
CA GLN A 218 27.51 -4.06 5.88
C GLN A 218 28.25 -4.85 6.95
N ASP A 219 28.00 -4.54 8.22
CA ASP A 219 28.60 -5.21 9.38
C ASP A 219 27.92 -6.55 9.73
N GLN A 220 26.86 -6.91 9.02
CA GLN A 220 26.06 -8.10 9.27
C GLN A 220 26.05 -9.07 8.10
N LEU A 221 25.86 -10.36 8.40
CA LEU A 221 25.81 -11.41 7.39
C LEU A 221 24.38 -11.57 6.86
N PHE A 222 24.11 -10.93 5.73
CA PHE A 222 22.84 -11.07 5.01
C PHE A 222 22.96 -12.03 3.84
N THR A 223 21.97 -12.93 3.72
CA THR A 223 21.79 -13.79 2.53
C THR A 223 20.46 -13.45 1.89
N GLY A 224 20.46 -13.09 0.61
CA GLY A 224 19.25 -12.68 -0.09
C GLY A 224 19.58 -11.78 -1.27
N GLN A 225 18.65 -10.87 -1.58
CA GLN A 225 18.79 -9.99 -2.73
C GLN A 225 18.14 -8.63 -2.50
N TRP A 226 18.67 -7.63 -3.21
CA TRP A 226 18.00 -6.35 -3.36
C TRP A 226 16.74 -6.51 -4.22
N ILE A 227 15.67 -5.84 -3.82
CA ILE A 227 14.40 -5.86 -4.56
C ILE A 227 14.04 -4.48 -5.08
N ASN A 228 13.75 -4.39 -6.37
CA ASN A 228 13.24 -3.15 -6.97
C ASN A 228 11.84 -2.83 -6.43
N LYS A 229 11.43 -1.57 -6.56
CA LYS A 229 10.12 -1.10 -6.06
C LYS A 229 8.92 -1.84 -6.65
N ALA A 230 9.03 -2.27 -7.91
CA ALA A 230 8.05 -3.13 -8.57
C ALA A 230 7.83 -4.48 -7.84
N ASN A 231 8.75 -4.85 -6.94
CA ASN A 231 8.82 -6.16 -6.31
C ASN A 231 8.57 -6.14 -4.79
N TRP A 232 8.00 -5.07 -4.25
CA TRP A 232 7.83 -4.90 -2.81
C TRP A 232 6.65 -5.67 -2.19
N LEU A 233 5.78 -6.27 -3.01
CA LEU A 233 4.58 -6.99 -2.57
C LEU A 233 4.90 -8.38 -2.00
N ALA A 234 4.87 -9.42 -2.83
CA ALA A 234 4.94 -10.81 -2.39
C ALA A 234 6.30 -11.20 -1.80
N ASP A 235 6.25 -11.96 -0.70
CA ASP A 235 7.38 -12.47 0.08
C ASP A 235 8.08 -13.66 -0.63
N GLN A 236 8.67 -13.42 -1.80
CA GLN A 236 9.35 -14.48 -2.57
C GLN A 236 10.73 -14.08 -3.08
N ALA A 237 11.63 -15.08 -3.12
CA ALA A 237 12.90 -14.95 -3.80
C ALA A 237 12.65 -14.91 -5.32
N ARG A 238 12.85 -13.75 -5.92
CA ARG A 238 12.84 -13.55 -7.38
C ARG A 238 14.23 -13.83 -7.95
N GLN A 239 14.36 -13.99 -9.26
CA GLN A 239 15.68 -13.87 -9.88
C GLN A 239 16.22 -12.47 -9.61
N ALA A 240 17.51 -12.36 -9.31
CA ALA A 240 18.15 -11.07 -9.11
C ALA A 240 17.93 -10.23 -10.37
N ASP A 241 17.04 -9.24 -10.27
CA ASP A 241 17.08 -8.13 -11.20
C ASP A 241 18.50 -7.54 -11.13
N ALA A 242 18.92 -6.87 -12.21
CA ALA A 242 20.09 -6.00 -12.22
C ALA A 242 20.22 -5.21 -10.88
N PRO A 243 21.44 -4.81 -10.46
CA PRO A 243 21.67 -4.07 -9.22
C PRO A 243 20.61 -2.98 -9.01
N PRO A 244 20.17 -2.74 -7.76
CA PRO A 244 18.99 -1.94 -7.47
C PRO A 244 19.00 -0.64 -8.28
N LYS A 245 17.98 -0.45 -9.12
CA LYS A 245 17.89 0.72 -10.02
C LYS A 245 17.72 2.04 -9.26
N HIS A 246 17.35 1.97 -7.99
CA HIS A 246 17.07 3.12 -7.13
C HIS A 246 18.08 3.23 -5.99
N PRO A 247 18.52 4.45 -5.64
CA PRO A 247 19.36 4.68 -4.48
C PRO A 247 18.61 4.35 -3.19
N LEU A 248 19.36 4.25 -2.09
CA LEU A 248 18.77 4.13 -0.76
C LEU A 248 17.88 5.34 -0.45
N PRO A 249 16.85 5.18 0.40
CA PRO A 249 16.39 3.92 1.01
C PRO A 249 15.81 2.90 0.02
N ASN A 250 16.15 1.62 0.20
CA ASN A 250 15.64 0.54 -0.65
C ASN A 250 15.40 -0.75 0.15
N GLN A 251 14.65 -1.69 -0.43
CA GLN A 251 14.36 -2.96 0.22
C GLN A 251 15.32 -4.08 -0.19
N PHE A 252 15.61 -4.93 0.77
CA PHE A 252 16.33 -6.20 0.62
C PHE A 252 15.42 -7.33 1.12
N PHE A 253 15.27 -8.39 0.34
CA PHE A 253 14.52 -9.58 0.75
C PHE A 253 15.49 -10.72 1.05
N GLY A 254 15.53 -11.16 2.30
CA GLY A 254 16.53 -12.12 2.73
C GLY A 254 16.54 -12.39 4.23
N ARG A 255 17.61 -13.07 4.65
CA ARG A 255 17.85 -13.55 6.00
C ARG A 255 19.05 -12.82 6.60
N LEU A 256 18.96 -12.52 7.90
CA LEU A 256 20.09 -12.16 8.73
C LEU A 256 20.59 -13.42 9.42
N GLY A 257 21.82 -13.86 9.11
CA GLY A 257 22.34 -15.16 9.55
C GLY A 257 21.37 -16.30 9.19
N ASP A 258 21.10 -17.18 10.15
CA ASP A 258 20.14 -18.29 10.02
C ASP A 258 18.70 -17.88 10.33
N GLY A 259 18.42 -16.58 10.43
CA GLY A 259 17.10 -16.05 10.71
C GLY A 259 16.06 -16.33 9.61
N PRO A 260 14.79 -16.01 9.89
CA PRO A 260 13.73 -16.15 8.90
C PRO A 260 13.91 -15.15 7.76
N GLN A 261 13.46 -15.54 6.58
CA GLN A 261 13.42 -14.66 5.42
C GLN A 261 12.33 -13.60 5.63
N ARG A 262 12.65 -12.34 5.34
CA ARG A 262 11.71 -11.22 5.47
C ARG A 262 12.13 -10.05 4.60
N HIS A 263 11.26 -9.05 4.53
CA HIS A 263 11.58 -7.75 3.96
C HIS A 263 12.38 -6.91 4.94
N TRP A 264 13.46 -6.33 4.43
CA TRP A 264 14.30 -5.37 5.10
C TRP A 264 14.25 -4.06 4.35
N PHE A 265 14.20 -2.93 5.04
CA PHE A 265 14.57 -1.63 4.49
C PHE A 265 16.01 -1.31 4.89
N VAL A 266 16.87 -1.11 3.91
CA VAL A 266 18.20 -0.53 4.14
C VAL A 266 18.08 0.96 3.88
N VAL A 267 18.47 1.76 4.88
CA VAL A 267 18.38 3.22 4.85
C VAL A 267 19.78 3.85 4.93
N PRO A 268 19.98 5.09 4.44
CA PRO A 268 21.22 5.82 4.72
C PRO A 268 21.46 5.98 6.24
N ASP A 269 22.72 6.06 6.66
CA ASP A 269 23.05 6.19 8.10
C ASP A 269 22.47 7.47 8.73
N ALA A 270 22.32 8.54 7.95
CA ALA A 270 21.69 9.79 8.37
C ALA A 270 20.15 9.75 8.41
N TRP A 271 19.52 8.68 7.92
CA TRP A 271 18.06 8.58 7.83
C TRP A 271 17.36 8.65 9.19
N PRO A 272 17.82 7.99 10.27
CA PRO A 272 17.14 8.05 11.56
C PRO A 272 17.06 9.46 12.14
N GLU A 273 18.14 10.24 12.03
CA GLU A 273 18.19 11.64 12.47
C GLU A 273 17.29 12.52 11.60
N ALA A 274 17.35 12.35 10.27
CA ALA A 274 16.49 13.08 9.36
C ALA A 274 14.99 12.76 9.60
N ALA A 275 14.64 11.51 9.88
CA ALA A 275 13.29 11.10 10.22
C ALA A 275 12.80 11.74 11.51
N GLN A 276 13.64 11.75 12.56
CA GLN A 276 13.33 12.43 13.82
C GLN A 276 13.09 13.93 13.61
N ALA A 277 13.94 14.61 12.85
CA ALA A 277 13.78 16.02 12.54
C ALA A 277 12.45 16.31 11.83
N ARG A 278 12.08 15.48 10.85
CA ARG A 278 10.80 15.60 10.13
C ARG A 278 9.58 15.33 11.01
N ILE A 279 9.67 14.36 11.93
CA ILE A 279 8.61 14.10 12.91
C ILE A 279 8.45 15.29 13.86
N LEU A 280 9.57 15.83 14.38
CA LEU A 280 9.53 16.98 15.28
C LEU A 280 8.99 18.24 14.60
N GLU A 281 9.41 18.51 13.36
CA GLU A 281 8.85 19.60 12.57
C GLU A 281 7.34 19.49 12.39
N ARG A 282 6.83 18.26 12.21
CA ARG A 282 5.42 18.04 11.90
C ARG A 282 4.52 17.90 13.13
N PHE A 283 5.03 17.32 14.20
CA PHE A 283 4.24 16.91 15.38
C PHE A 283 4.81 17.44 16.71
N GLY A 284 5.88 18.23 16.67
CA GLY A 284 6.50 18.81 17.86
C GLY A 284 5.67 19.90 18.53
N PRO A 285 5.95 20.20 19.80
CA PRO A 285 5.28 21.26 20.54
C PRO A 285 5.49 22.63 19.86
N GLY A 286 4.39 23.33 19.57
CA GLY A 286 4.39 24.62 18.86
C GLY A 286 3.95 24.56 17.41
N HIS A 287 3.96 23.37 16.79
CA HIS A 287 3.30 23.12 15.50
C HIS A 287 1.98 22.40 15.78
N GLY A 288 1.03 23.19 16.32
CA GLY A 288 -0.35 22.74 16.51
C GLY A 288 -0.87 22.13 15.22
N THR A 289 -1.68 21.07 15.38
CA THR A 289 -2.48 20.43 14.35
C THR A 289 -3.09 21.47 13.40
N HIS A 290 -2.41 21.74 12.28
CA HIS A 290 -3.03 22.41 11.15
C HIS A 290 -4.04 21.43 10.54
N GLN A 291 -5.24 21.38 11.13
CA GLN A 291 -6.47 20.88 10.51
C GLN A 291 -6.92 21.77 9.33
N GLY A 292 -6.07 22.68 8.83
CA GLY A 292 -6.44 23.75 7.92
C GLY A 292 -5.89 23.67 6.49
N GLU A 293 -5.18 22.60 6.11
CA GLU A 293 -4.72 22.41 4.72
C GLU A 293 -5.03 20.99 4.25
N ILE A 294 -6.33 20.70 4.17
CA ILE A 294 -6.87 19.67 3.29
C ILE A 294 -7.89 20.40 2.40
N VAL A 295 -7.40 20.93 1.28
CA VAL A 295 -8.22 21.37 0.14
C VAL A 295 -7.95 20.43 -1.01
#